data_AF-A0A3N4MRZ0-F1
#
_entry.id   AF-A0A3N4MRZ0-F1
#
_cell.length_a   1.000
_cell.length_b   1.000
_cell.length_c   1.000
_cell.angle_alpha   90.00
_cell.angle_beta   90.00
_cell.angle_gamma   90.00
#
_symmetry.space_group_name_H-M   'P 1'
#
loop_
_entity.id
_entity.type
_entity.pdbx_description
1 polymer ?
#
loop_
_entity_poly.entity_id
_entity_poly.type
_entity_poly.pdbx_seq_one_letter_code
_entity_poly.pdbx_strand_id
1 'polypeptide(L)'
;MKHTFILFCIVLLSSGLFAQTKTATQSQPQPDSMIRNRLVELALQNPAMKIAGYEKDKTRYEVTKANSNWLNYVTATVNINDVTTGSARRNNPDLNNIYYPLWNIGINVPLGSFTGKAQDVKIAKRNKDIATENQSGQARLLKRQVLSLYEEYISKRELLKMQSEMTLDDKTAFETLEEKFSTGSISYQEYSTANKLYNEQMAKQRILEKELNVTKLEIEEMIGVPLEDVLLLK
;
A
#
# COMPACT_ATOMS: atom_id res chain seq x y z
N MET A 1 80.94 7.13 -0.99
CA MET A 1 80.91 8.19 0.02
C MET A 1 79.73 9.13 -0.25
N LYS A 2 78.65 8.96 0.54
CA LYS A 2 77.74 9.97 1.08
C LYS A 2 76.65 9.18 1.82
N HIS A 3 76.51 9.48 3.10
CA HIS A 3 75.93 8.65 4.15
C HIS A 3 74.41 8.89 4.33
N THR A 4 73.68 7.78 4.53
CA THR A 4 72.64 7.52 5.56
C THR A 4 71.56 8.57 5.89
N PHE A 5 70.27 8.17 5.80
CA PHE A 5 69.31 8.06 6.93
C PHE A 5 67.93 7.60 6.36
N ILE A 6 67.56 6.33 6.45
CA ILE A 6 66.70 5.74 7.51
C ILE A 6 65.47 6.61 7.83
N LEU A 7 64.31 6.29 7.24
CA LEU A 7 63.02 6.29 7.95
C LEU A 7 61.98 5.42 7.22
N PHE A 8 62.23 4.12 7.19
CA PHE A 8 61.23 3.09 6.91
C PHE A 8 61.03 2.33 8.23
N CYS A 9 60.04 2.75 9.05
CA CYS A 9 59.45 2.03 10.20
C CYS A 9 58.67 2.99 11.13
N ILE A 10 57.56 3.55 10.67
CA ILE A 10 56.46 3.97 11.56
C ILE A 10 55.17 3.34 11.01
N VAL A 11 55.20 2.02 10.93
CA VAL A 11 54.02 1.15 11.04
C VAL A 11 54.25 0.41 12.35
N LEU A 12 53.22 0.36 13.20
CA LEU A 12 53.19 -0.22 14.56
C LEU A 12 53.54 0.78 15.68
N LEU A 13 52.54 1.53 16.15
CA LEU A 13 52.21 1.79 17.58
C LEU A 13 51.35 3.05 17.72
N SER A 14 50.07 2.93 17.37
CA SER A 14 49.01 3.65 18.08
C SER A 14 47.82 2.70 18.22
N SER A 15 47.97 1.89 19.26
CA SER A 15 46.97 1.04 19.88
C SER A 15 45.65 1.79 20.13
N GLY A 16 44.58 1.23 19.56
CA GLY A 16 43.30 1.02 20.22
C GLY A 16 42.62 2.22 20.85
N LEU A 17 42.03 3.09 20.02
CA LEU A 17 40.89 3.89 20.46
C LEU A 17 39.61 3.17 20.02
N PHE A 18 38.93 2.65 21.04
CA PHE A 18 37.60 2.06 21.08
C PHE A 18 36.74 2.32 19.84
N ALA A 19 36.70 1.33 18.94
CA ALA A 19 35.48 1.07 18.21
C ALA A 19 34.42 0.69 19.25
N GLN A 20 33.60 1.66 19.68
CA GLN A 20 32.29 1.33 20.24
C GLN A 20 31.50 0.72 19.10
N THR A 21 31.67 -0.58 18.87
CA THR A 21 30.59 -1.40 18.33
C THR A 21 29.45 -1.23 19.33
N LYS A 22 28.53 -0.31 19.02
CA LYS A 22 27.13 -0.51 19.39
C LYS A 22 26.79 -1.85 18.75
N THR A 23 27.02 -2.93 19.48
CA THR A 23 26.20 -4.12 19.35
C THR A 23 24.80 -3.58 19.45
N ALA A 24 24.13 -3.44 18.32
CA ALA A 24 22.69 -3.34 18.29
C ALA A 24 22.25 -4.62 18.97
N THR A 25 22.04 -4.54 20.29
CA THR A 25 21.21 -5.50 20.99
C THR A 25 19.98 -5.57 20.11
N GLN A 26 19.79 -6.68 19.42
CA GLN A 26 18.51 -7.02 18.84
C GLN A 26 17.62 -7.20 20.08
N SER A 27 17.16 -6.07 20.61
CA SER A 27 16.06 -6.03 21.54
C SER A 27 14.96 -6.75 20.81
N GLN A 28 14.62 -7.94 21.33
CA GLN A 28 13.41 -8.65 20.94
C GLN A 28 12.32 -7.59 20.74
N PRO A 29 11.70 -7.52 19.55
CA PRO A 29 10.73 -6.47 19.28
C PRO A 29 9.69 -6.51 20.38
N GLN A 30 9.48 -5.37 21.04
CA GLN A 30 8.47 -5.25 22.10
C GLN A 30 7.13 -5.75 21.56
N PRO A 31 6.29 -6.42 22.36
CA PRO A 31 5.03 -7.00 21.89
C PRO A 31 4.17 -6.03 21.05
N ASP A 32 4.11 -4.75 21.46
CA ASP A 32 3.41 -3.70 20.71
C ASP A 32 4.04 -3.42 19.33
N SER A 33 5.36 -3.48 19.21
CA SER A 33 6.04 -3.35 17.91
C SER A 33 5.75 -4.54 16.99
N MET A 34 5.59 -5.76 17.51
CA MET A 34 5.22 -6.91 16.69
C MET A 34 3.81 -6.76 16.14
N ILE A 35 2.84 -6.36 16.98
CA ILE A 35 1.45 -6.11 16.56
C ILE A 35 1.41 -5.04 15.47
N ARG A 36 2.06 -3.89 15.68
CA ARG A 36 2.12 -2.80 14.69
C ARG A 36 2.71 -3.26 13.35
N ASN A 37 3.80 -4.01 13.40
CA ASN A 37 4.44 -4.51 12.18
C ASN A 37 3.52 -5.50 11.45
N ARG A 38 2.83 -6.38 12.18
CA ARG A 38 1.90 -7.34 11.61
C ARG A 38 0.68 -6.66 10.99
N LEU A 39 0.12 -5.64 11.65
CA LEU A 39 -0.97 -4.82 11.10
C LEU A 39 -0.57 -4.17 9.78
N VAL A 40 0.64 -3.60 9.72
CA VAL A 40 1.16 -3.01 8.48
C VAL A 40 1.37 -4.06 7.40
N GLU A 41 1.92 -5.22 7.74
CA GLU A 41 2.12 -6.31 6.79
C GLU A 41 0.80 -6.75 6.16
N LEU A 42 -0.24 -6.96 6.97
CA LEU A 42 -1.57 -7.36 6.50
C LEU A 42 -2.24 -6.24 5.69
N ALA A 43 -2.14 -4.98 6.15
CA ALA A 43 -2.67 -3.84 5.41
C ALA A 43 -2.01 -3.66 4.02
N LEU A 44 -0.74 -4.05 3.86
CA LEU A 44 -0.07 -4.02 2.56
C LEU A 44 -0.54 -5.13 1.61
N GLN A 45 -1.27 -6.13 2.09
CA GLN A 45 -1.91 -7.17 1.26
C GLN A 45 -3.31 -6.75 0.75
N ASN A 46 -3.78 -5.56 1.13
CA ASN A 46 -5.07 -4.99 0.75
C ASN A 46 -5.23 -4.88 -0.79
N PRO A 47 -6.46 -5.05 -1.34
CA PRO A 47 -6.74 -4.86 -2.77
C PRO A 47 -6.19 -3.57 -3.40
N ALA A 48 -6.16 -2.46 -2.66
CA ALA A 48 -5.60 -1.19 -3.13
C ALA A 48 -4.12 -1.30 -3.51
N MET A 49 -3.33 -2.08 -2.75
CA MET A 49 -1.92 -2.35 -3.09
C MET A 49 -1.78 -3.24 -4.31
N LYS A 50 -2.69 -4.21 -4.51
CA LYS A 50 -2.72 -5.06 -5.70
C LYS A 50 -3.01 -4.23 -6.95
N ILE A 51 -3.97 -3.30 -6.88
CA ILE A 51 -4.29 -2.37 -7.97
C ILE A 51 -3.07 -1.50 -8.31
N ALA A 52 -2.38 -0.95 -7.31
CA ALA A 52 -1.15 -0.19 -7.54
C ALA A 52 -0.04 -1.03 -8.20
N GLY A 53 0.06 -2.32 -7.85
CA GLY A 53 0.94 -3.28 -8.52
C GLY A 53 0.57 -3.49 -9.99
N TYR A 54 -0.71 -3.67 -10.30
CA TYR A 54 -1.18 -3.83 -11.68
C TYR A 54 -0.95 -2.57 -12.53
N GLU A 55 -1.09 -1.36 -11.97
CA GLU A 55 -0.80 -0.13 -12.70
C GLU A 55 0.70 0.00 -13.03
N LYS A 56 1.57 -0.41 -12.10
CA LYS A 56 3.01 -0.50 -12.37
C LYS A 56 3.34 -1.53 -13.46
N ASP A 57 2.66 -2.68 -13.47
CA ASP A 57 2.85 -3.69 -14.52
C ASP A 57 2.36 -3.18 -15.88
N LYS A 58 1.22 -2.49 -15.92
CA LYS A 58 0.69 -1.83 -17.11
C LYS A 58 1.70 -0.84 -17.70
N THR A 59 2.25 0.06 -16.89
CA THR A 59 3.27 1.02 -17.36
C THR A 59 4.57 0.34 -17.80
N ARG A 60 4.94 -0.80 -17.21
CA ARG A 60 6.04 -1.64 -17.73
C ARG A 60 5.73 -2.14 -19.15
N TYR A 61 4.51 -2.63 -19.40
CA TYR A 61 4.11 -3.07 -20.74
C TYR A 61 4.05 -1.92 -21.74
N GLU A 62 3.65 -0.72 -21.31
CA GLU A 62 3.70 0.48 -22.15
C GLU A 62 5.12 0.83 -22.59
N VAL A 63 6.12 0.69 -21.70
CA VAL A 63 7.54 0.85 -22.09
C VAL A 63 7.94 -0.19 -23.14
N THR A 64 7.58 -1.46 -22.95
CA THR A 64 7.87 -2.52 -23.93
C THR A 64 7.19 -2.25 -25.27
N LYS A 65 5.93 -1.81 -25.25
CA LYS A 65 5.16 -1.41 -26.43
C LYS A 65 5.82 -0.23 -27.15
N ALA A 66 6.21 0.81 -26.42
CA ALA A 66 6.91 1.97 -26.98
C ALA A 66 8.25 1.58 -27.61
N ASN A 67 9.02 0.72 -26.96
CA ASN A 67 10.29 0.19 -27.48
C ASN A 67 10.10 -0.69 -28.72
N SER A 68 8.97 -1.38 -28.86
CA SER A 68 8.69 -2.27 -30.00
C SER A 68 7.95 -1.56 -31.14
N ASN A 69 7.54 -0.29 -30.92
CA ASN A 69 6.69 0.46 -31.83
C ASN A 69 7.36 0.71 -33.21
N TRP A 70 8.69 0.59 -33.31
CA TRP A 70 9.40 0.67 -34.58
C TRP A 70 9.09 -0.50 -35.51
N LEU A 71 8.64 -1.65 -34.98
CA LEU A 71 8.22 -2.81 -35.79
C LEU A 71 7.02 -2.48 -36.68
N ASN A 72 6.24 -1.46 -36.33
CA ASN A 72 5.12 -0.99 -37.16
C ASN A 72 5.57 -0.38 -38.49
N TYR A 73 6.87 -0.16 -38.71
CA TYR A 73 7.43 0.31 -39.98
C TYR A 73 7.73 -0.81 -40.97
N VAL A 74 7.73 -2.07 -40.53
CA VAL A 74 7.93 -3.23 -41.38
C VAL A 74 6.57 -3.74 -41.82
N THR A 75 6.27 -3.65 -43.10
CA THR A 75 5.02 -4.16 -43.66
C THR A 75 5.30 -5.22 -44.73
N ALA A 76 4.60 -6.34 -44.62
CA ALA A 76 4.59 -7.38 -45.62
C ALA A 76 3.19 -7.44 -46.23
N THR A 77 3.10 -7.19 -47.53
CA THR A 77 1.83 -7.19 -48.25
C THR A 77 1.84 -8.28 -49.31
N VAL A 78 0.86 -9.18 -49.24
CA VAL A 78 0.61 -10.17 -50.28
C VAL A 78 -0.51 -9.65 -51.17
N ASN A 79 -0.28 -9.62 -52.48
CA ASN A 79 -1.25 -9.14 -53.46
C ASN A 79 -1.65 -10.31 -54.37
N ILE A 80 -2.91 -10.72 -54.30
CA ILE A 80 -3.49 -11.75 -55.17
C ILE A 80 -4.42 -11.06 -56.17
N ASN A 81 -4.19 -11.27 -57.46
CA ASN A 81 -4.86 -10.60 -58.58
C ASN A 81 -5.22 -11.68 -59.63
N ASP A 82 -6.36 -11.58 -60.31
CA ASP A 82 -6.78 -12.54 -61.37
C ASP A 82 -5.80 -12.66 -62.56
N VAL A 83 -5.00 -11.62 -62.80
CA VAL A 83 -3.88 -11.59 -63.75
C VAL A 83 -2.68 -12.41 -63.24
N THR A 84 -2.49 -12.50 -61.91
CA THR A 84 -1.40 -13.27 -61.28
C THR A 84 -1.78 -14.70 -60.91
N THR A 85 -3.06 -15.01 -60.71
CA THR A 85 -3.59 -16.38 -60.52
C THR A 85 -3.88 -17.11 -61.85
N GLY A 86 -3.75 -16.42 -62.98
CA GLY A 86 -3.87 -16.98 -64.33
C GLY A 86 -5.32 -17.19 -64.82
N SER A 87 -6.33 -16.85 -64.02
CA SER A 87 -7.75 -16.86 -64.39
C SER A 87 -8.05 -15.83 -65.48
N ALA A 88 -7.49 -14.62 -65.40
CA ALA A 88 -7.66 -13.58 -66.43
C ALA A 88 -6.87 -13.88 -67.72
N ARG A 89 -5.70 -14.52 -67.61
CA ARG A 89 -4.87 -14.91 -68.77
C ARG A 89 -5.53 -16.00 -69.63
N ARG A 90 -6.40 -16.81 -69.03
CA ARG A 90 -7.13 -17.90 -69.71
C ARG A 90 -8.22 -17.38 -70.66
N ASN A 91 -8.77 -16.20 -70.37
CA ASN A 91 -9.91 -15.61 -71.09
C ASN A 91 -9.53 -14.39 -71.95
N ASN A 92 -8.31 -13.84 -71.81
CA ASN A 92 -7.84 -12.73 -72.63
C ASN A 92 -6.32 -12.84 -72.90
N PRO A 93 -5.89 -13.21 -74.13
CA PRO A 93 -4.48 -13.39 -74.48
C PRO A 93 -3.66 -12.10 -74.46
N ASP A 94 -4.28 -10.92 -74.51
CA ASP A 94 -3.58 -9.63 -74.40
C ASP A 94 -3.04 -9.37 -72.98
N LEU A 95 -3.58 -10.06 -71.97
CA LEU A 95 -3.14 -9.98 -70.57
C LEU A 95 -1.96 -10.91 -70.24
N ASN A 96 -1.51 -11.73 -71.19
CA ASN A 96 -0.49 -12.76 -70.97
C ASN A 96 0.91 -12.17 -70.70
N ASN A 97 1.12 -10.89 -71.07
CA ASN A 97 2.37 -10.17 -70.86
C ASN A 97 2.37 -9.26 -69.62
N ILE A 98 1.28 -9.21 -68.86
CA ILE A 98 1.17 -8.37 -67.67
C ILE A 98 1.62 -9.17 -66.44
N TYR A 99 2.76 -8.76 -65.88
CA TYR A 99 3.32 -9.31 -64.64
C TYR A 99 3.14 -8.33 -63.49
N TYR A 100 2.35 -8.72 -62.48
CA TYR A 100 2.31 -8.03 -61.19
C TYR A 100 3.02 -8.88 -60.13
N PRO A 101 3.81 -8.27 -59.23
CA PRO A 101 4.42 -9.00 -58.12
C PRO A 101 3.34 -9.52 -57.15
N LEU A 102 3.38 -10.82 -56.87
CA LEU A 102 2.47 -11.52 -55.93
C LEU A 102 2.71 -11.15 -54.46
N TRP A 103 3.93 -10.76 -54.12
CA TRP A 103 4.34 -10.37 -52.78
C TRP A 103 5.20 -9.10 -52.88
N ASN A 104 4.96 -8.16 -51.96
CA ASN A 104 5.73 -6.94 -51.82
C ASN A 104 6.09 -6.77 -50.35
N ILE A 105 7.39 -6.60 -50.06
CA ILE A 105 7.87 -6.27 -48.71
C ILE A 105 8.33 -4.82 -48.76
N GLY A 106 7.78 -3.98 -47.87
CA GLY A 106 8.10 -2.57 -47.78
C GLY A 106 8.53 -2.19 -46.38
N ILE A 107 9.50 -1.29 -46.28
CA ILE A 107 9.81 -0.59 -45.03
C ILE A 107 9.43 0.87 -45.23
N ASN A 108 8.47 1.36 -44.45
CA ASN A 108 8.07 2.77 -44.47
C ASN A 108 8.62 3.45 -43.21
N VAL A 109 9.72 4.20 -43.35
CA VAL A 109 10.32 4.95 -42.23
C VAL A 109 10.06 6.44 -42.44
N PRO A 110 9.02 7.03 -41.82
CA PRO A 110 8.82 8.47 -41.90
C PRO A 110 9.95 9.19 -41.17
N LEU A 111 10.60 10.19 -41.77
CA LEU A 111 11.78 10.86 -41.20
C LEU A 111 11.54 11.48 -39.79
N GLY A 112 10.31 11.90 -39.48
CA GLY A 112 9.91 12.37 -38.15
C GLY A 112 9.77 11.27 -37.07
N SER A 113 9.87 9.99 -37.45
CA SER A 113 9.78 8.86 -36.52
C SER A 113 10.96 8.78 -35.56
N PHE A 114 12.17 9.10 -36.00
CA PHE A 114 13.37 8.88 -35.19
C PHE A 114 13.40 9.76 -33.93
N THR A 115 12.94 11.01 -34.04
CA THR A 115 12.86 11.94 -32.90
C THR A 115 11.62 11.69 -32.05
N GLY A 116 10.46 11.45 -32.67
CA GLY A 116 9.21 11.17 -31.97
C GLY A 116 9.25 9.89 -31.13
N LYS A 117 9.77 8.79 -31.69
CA LYS A 117 9.80 7.48 -31.00
C LYS A 117 10.74 7.46 -29.81
N ALA A 118 11.90 8.11 -29.92
CA ALA A 118 12.81 8.25 -28.79
C ALA A 118 12.15 9.01 -27.62
N GLN A 119 11.33 10.01 -27.92
CA GLN A 119 10.59 10.76 -26.92
C GLN A 119 9.44 9.94 -26.32
N ASP A 120 8.69 9.18 -27.13
CA ASP A 120 7.64 8.27 -26.66
C ASP A 120 8.19 7.27 -25.62
N VAL A 121 9.37 6.69 -25.89
CA VAL A 121 10.04 5.76 -24.95
C VAL A 121 10.44 6.47 -23.66
N LYS A 122 10.97 7.70 -23.73
CA LYS A 122 11.31 8.50 -22.54
C LYS A 122 10.08 8.79 -21.70
N ILE A 123 8.96 9.16 -22.33
CA ILE A 123 7.68 9.41 -21.67
C ILE A 123 7.19 8.13 -20.98
N ALA A 124 7.15 7.00 -21.68
CA ALA A 124 6.73 5.73 -21.09
C ALA A 124 7.59 5.32 -19.88
N LYS A 125 8.91 5.53 -19.95
CA LYS A 125 9.81 5.30 -18.80
C LYS A 125 9.47 6.19 -17.62
N ARG A 126 9.21 7.49 -17.85
CA ARG A 126 8.79 8.41 -16.78
C ARG A 126 7.44 8.02 -16.18
N ASN A 127 6.48 7.55 -16.98
CA ASN A 127 5.20 7.05 -16.48
C ASN A 127 5.38 5.82 -15.57
N LYS A 128 6.29 4.91 -15.93
CA LYS A 128 6.65 3.78 -15.06
C LYS A 128 7.30 4.22 -13.74
N ASP A 129 8.19 5.21 -13.79
CA ASP A 129 8.80 5.77 -12.57
C ASP A 129 7.72 6.37 -11.66
N ILE A 130 6.80 7.17 -12.24
CA ILE A 130 5.65 7.75 -11.53
C ILE A 130 4.77 6.65 -10.90
N ALA A 131 4.44 5.59 -11.64
CA ALA A 131 3.64 4.48 -11.11
C ALA A 131 4.34 3.77 -9.93
N THR A 132 5.67 3.66 -9.98
CA THR A 132 6.47 3.08 -8.89
C THR A 132 6.46 3.95 -7.64
N GLU A 133 6.58 5.27 -7.81
CA GLU A 133 6.49 6.22 -6.69
C GLU A 133 5.06 6.28 -6.11
N ASN A 134 4.04 6.20 -6.96
CA ASN A 134 2.64 6.13 -6.53
C ASN A 134 2.36 4.86 -5.70
N GLN A 135 2.87 3.70 -6.12
CA GLN A 135 2.77 2.46 -5.33
C GLN A 135 3.43 2.63 -3.95
N SER A 136 4.62 3.24 -3.91
CA SER A 136 5.34 3.50 -2.66
C SER A 136 4.61 4.51 -1.76
N GLY A 137 4.01 5.54 -2.36
CA GLY A 137 3.14 6.50 -1.68
C GLY A 137 1.91 5.84 -1.07
N GLN A 138 1.27 4.94 -1.82
CA GLN A 138 0.12 4.17 -1.35
C GLN A 138 0.49 3.27 -0.15
N ALA A 139 1.64 2.61 -0.20
CA ALA A 139 2.13 1.80 0.92
C ALA A 139 2.33 2.64 2.20
N ARG A 140 2.91 3.84 2.06
CA ARG A 140 3.07 4.77 3.20
C ARG A 140 1.74 5.27 3.74
N LEU A 141 0.77 5.55 2.86
CA LEU A 141 -0.58 5.97 3.23
C LEU A 141 -1.28 4.89 4.06
N LEU A 142 -1.30 3.65 3.56
CA LEU A 142 -1.93 2.51 4.25
C LEU A 142 -1.25 2.24 5.60
N LYS A 143 0.08 2.27 5.63
CA LYS A 143 0.83 2.17 6.89
C LYS A 143 0.41 3.23 7.90
N ARG A 144 0.29 4.49 7.48
CA ARG A 144 -0.17 5.57 8.36
C ARG A 144 -1.59 5.32 8.85
N GLN A 145 -2.51 4.97 7.95
CA GLN A 145 -3.92 4.76 8.27
C GLN A 145 -4.11 3.62 9.28
N VAL A 146 -3.52 2.45 9.04
CA VAL A 146 -3.69 1.29 9.95
C VAL A 146 -3.12 1.58 11.33
N LEU A 147 -1.98 2.26 11.40
CA LEU A 147 -1.36 2.62 12.68
C LEU A 147 -2.16 3.69 13.42
N SER A 148 -2.71 4.69 12.72
CA SER A 148 -3.59 5.69 13.32
C SER A 148 -4.86 5.06 13.89
N LEU A 149 -5.50 4.15 13.15
CA LEU A 149 -6.67 3.41 13.63
C LEU A 149 -6.34 2.55 14.85
N TYR A 150 -5.17 1.91 14.86
CA TYR A 150 -4.73 1.11 16.02
C TYR A 150 -4.50 1.96 17.28
N GLU A 151 -3.93 3.16 17.14
CA GLU A 151 -3.82 4.09 18.27
C GLU A 151 -5.19 4.56 18.78
N GLU A 152 -6.12 4.83 17.85
CA GLU A 152 -7.48 5.19 18.19
C GLU A 152 -8.20 4.06 18.92
N TYR A 153 -8.00 2.81 18.49
CA TYR A 153 -8.51 1.62 19.15
C TYR A 153 -7.99 1.51 20.59
N ILE A 154 -6.67 1.68 20.80
CA ILE A 154 -6.07 1.67 22.14
C ILE A 154 -6.70 2.76 23.01
N SER A 155 -6.77 3.98 22.49
CA SER A 155 -7.35 5.13 23.21
C SER A 155 -8.80 4.89 23.61
N LYS A 156 -9.65 4.45 22.67
CA LYS A 156 -11.06 4.13 22.92
C LYS A 156 -11.23 3.00 23.93
N ARG A 157 -10.36 2.00 23.91
CA ARG A 157 -10.38 0.90 24.88
C ARG A 157 -10.10 1.40 26.29
N GLU A 158 -9.10 2.27 26.46
CA GLU A 158 -8.79 2.86 27.77
C GLU A 158 -9.91 3.81 28.24
N LEU A 159 -10.49 4.61 27.34
CA LEU A 159 -11.64 5.46 27.66
C LEU A 159 -12.85 4.63 28.10
N LEU A 160 -13.15 3.55 27.39
CA LEU A 160 -14.24 2.65 27.76
C LEU A 160 -13.99 2.01 29.12
N LYS A 161 -12.75 1.62 29.42
CA LYS A 161 -12.39 1.07 30.73
C LYS A 161 -12.65 2.09 31.84
N MET A 162 -12.16 3.32 31.71
CA MET A 162 -12.39 4.39 32.69
C MET A 162 -13.88 4.70 32.85
N GLN A 163 -14.63 4.79 31.75
CA GLN A 163 -16.07 5.04 31.81
C GLN A 163 -16.82 3.88 32.47
N SER A 164 -16.39 2.63 32.27
CA SER A 164 -16.99 1.46 32.91
C SER A 164 -16.80 1.48 34.43
N GLU A 165 -15.62 1.92 34.90
CA GLU A 165 -15.35 2.14 36.33
C GLU A 165 -16.27 3.23 36.90
N MET A 166 -16.38 4.38 36.23
CA MET A 166 -17.29 5.47 36.65
C MET A 166 -18.75 5.05 36.69
N THR A 167 -19.20 4.28 35.69
CA THR A 167 -20.56 3.74 35.67
C THR A 167 -20.80 2.80 36.85
N LEU A 168 -19.85 1.95 37.20
CA LEU A 168 -19.98 1.03 38.32
C LEU A 168 -20.10 1.78 39.65
N ASP A 169 -19.33 2.86 39.83
CA ASP A 169 -19.42 3.73 41.00
C ASP A 169 -20.81 4.39 41.10
N ASP A 170 -21.30 4.99 40.01
CA ASP A 170 -22.63 5.62 39.96
C ASP A 170 -23.76 4.60 40.11
N LYS A 171 -23.58 3.37 39.64
CA LYS A 171 -24.53 2.26 39.87
C LYS A 171 -24.62 1.94 41.36
N THR A 172 -23.49 1.80 42.02
CA THR A 172 -23.42 1.48 43.45
C THR A 172 -24.04 2.61 44.30
N ALA A 173 -23.79 3.86 43.93
CA ALA A 173 -24.41 5.02 44.55
C ALA A 173 -25.93 5.06 44.35
N PHE A 174 -26.40 4.77 43.13
CA PHE A 174 -27.82 4.65 42.81
C PHE A 174 -28.50 3.56 43.65
N GLU A 175 -27.95 2.35 43.69
CA GLU A 175 -28.49 1.22 44.49
C GLU A 175 -28.57 1.57 45.97
N THR A 176 -27.55 2.24 46.52
CA THR A 176 -27.55 2.71 47.91
C THR A 176 -28.68 3.73 48.19
N LEU A 177 -28.92 4.64 47.24
CA LEU A 177 -29.97 5.65 47.37
C LEU A 177 -31.37 5.06 47.12
N GLU A 178 -31.49 4.06 46.27
CA GLU A 178 -32.72 3.29 46.07
C GLU A 178 -33.14 2.59 47.37
N GLU A 179 -32.20 1.95 48.07
CA GLU A 179 -32.46 1.35 49.39
C GLU A 179 -32.91 2.41 50.40
N LYS A 180 -32.20 3.53 50.52
CA LYS A 180 -32.58 4.62 51.44
C LYS A 180 -33.92 5.28 51.09
N PHE A 181 -34.28 5.33 49.81
CA PHE A 181 -35.58 5.83 49.38
C PHE A 181 -36.70 4.86 49.76
N SER A 182 -36.46 3.55 49.62
CA SER A 182 -37.42 2.51 50.00
C SER A 182 -37.76 2.52 51.50
N THR A 183 -36.79 2.92 52.35
CA THR A 183 -36.99 3.10 53.79
C THR A 183 -37.53 4.49 54.16
N GLY A 184 -37.81 5.35 53.17
CA GLY A 184 -38.29 6.72 53.38
C GLY A 184 -37.24 7.69 53.97
N SER A 185 -35.95 7.34 53.90
CA SER A 185 -34.85 8.11 54.50
C SER A 185 -34.31 9.24 53.62
N ILE A 186 -34.67 9.27 52.33
CA ILE A 186 -34.34 10.37 51.39
C ILE A 186 -35.57 10.79 50.59
N SER A 187 -35.50 11.96 49.96
CA SER A 187 -36.56 12.47 49.10
C SER A 187 -36.56 11.81 47.71
N TYR A 188 -37.72 11.86 47.03
CA TYR A 188 -37.82 11.45 45.62
C TYR A 188 -36.88 12.25 44.70
N GLN A 189 -36.63 13.52 45.01
CA GLN A 189 -35.76 14.38 44.20
C GLN A 189 -34.29 13.88 44.23
N GLU A 190 -33.81 13.44 45.39
CA GLU A 190 -32.46 12.86 45.54
C GLU A 190 -32.34 11.54 44.80
N TYR A 191 -33.32 10.64 44.96
CA TYR A 191 -33.40 9.39 44.21
C TYR A 191 -33.42 9.61 42.69
N SER A 192 -34.29 10.50 42.21
CA SER A 192 -34.44 10.83 40.78
C SER A 192 -33.15 11.40 40.18
N THR A 193 -32.42 12.21 40.96
CA THR A 193 -31.13 12.78 40.54
C THR A 193 -30.08 11.68 40.35
N ALA A 194 -29.98 10.74 41.30
CA ALA A 194 -29.05 9.61 41.19
C ALA A 194 -29.40 8.67 40.02
N ASN A 195 -30.69 8.37 39.85
CA ASN A 195 -31.16 7.58 38.71
C ASN A 195 -30.79 8.24 37.37
N LYS A 196 -31.00 9.56 37.25
CA LYS A 196 -30.64 10.30 36.04
C LYS A 196 -29.13 10.23 35.78
N LEU A 197 -28.30 10.46 36.81
CA LEU A 197 -26.84 10.41 36.70
C LEU A 197 -26.35 9.03 36.23
N TYR A 198 -26.82 7.95 36.86
CA TYR A 198 -26.48 6.58 36.47
C TYR A 198 -26.87 6.28 35.01
N ASN A 199 -28.09 6.65 34.60
CA ASN A 199 -28.54 6.46 33.21
C ASN A 199 -27.71 7.27 32.21
N GLU A 200 -27.28 8.48 32.56
CA GLU A 200 -26.39 9.30 31.74
C GLU A 200 -25.00 8.65 31.55
N GLN A 201 -24.40 8.11 32.62
CA GLN A 201 -23.14 7.37 32.47
C GLN A 201 -23.32 6.09 31.65
N MET A 202 -24.45 5.40 31.83
CA MET A 202 -24.73 4.21 31.05
C MET A 202 -24.85 4.51 29.55
N ALA A 203 -25.51 5.60 29.19
CA ALA A 203 -25.57 6.05 27.80
C ALA A 203 -24.18 6.34 27.24
N LYS A 204 -23.31 7.03 28.00
CA LYS A 204 -21.92 7.31 27.59
C LYS A 204 -21.10 6.04 27.40
N GLN A 205 -21.21 5.08 28.32
CA GLN A 205 -20.53 3.79 28.18
C GLN A 205 -20.94 3.08 26.87
N ARG A 206 -22.25 3.02 26.56
CA ARG A 206 -22.74 2.39 25.32
C ARG A 206 -22.22 3.09 24.07
N ILE A 207 -22.05 4.41 24.10
CA ILE A 207 -21.45 5.17 22.99
C ILE A 207 -19.99 4.78 22.81
N LEU A 208 -19.19 4.72 23.88
CA LEU A 208 -17.79 4.30 23.80
C LEU A 208 -17.63 2.84 23.36
N GLU A 209 -18.50 1.94 23.80
CA GLU A 209 -18.53 0.54 23.32
C GLU A 209 -18.76 0.49 21.81
N LYS A 210 -19.74 1.25 21.31
CA LYS A 210 -20.01 1.36 19.88
C LYS A 210 -18.80 1.92 19.13
N GLU A 211 -18.20 3.00 19.61
CA GLU A 211 -17.05 3.64 18.96
C GLU A 211 -15.83 2.71 18.89
N LEU A 212 -15.56 1.96 19.97
CA LEU A 212 -14.51 0.95 19.98
C LEU A 212 -14.77 -0.14 18.94
N ASN A 213 -16.01 -0.64 18.87
CA ASN A 213 -16.41 -1.66 17.91
C ASN A 213 -16.31 -1.16 16.46
N VAL A 214 -16.68 0.09 16.18
CA VAL A 214 -16.52 0.70 14.86
C VAL A 214 -15.05 0.77 14.47
N THR A 215 -14.18 1.28 15.35
CA THR A 215 -12.74 1.36 15.05
C THR A 215 -12.11 -0.02 14.86
N LYS A 216 -12.57 -1.03 15.61
CA LYS A 216 -12.18 -2.42 15.36
C LYS A 216 -12.55 -2.85 13.93
N LEU A 217 -13.79 -2.63 13.50
CA LEU A 217 -14.24 -2.98 12.14
C LEU A 217 -13.45 -2.26 11.05
N GLU A 218 -13.10 -0.99 11.26
CA GLU A 218 -12.27 -0.21 10.33
C GLU A 218 -10.86 -0.80 10.19
N ILE A 219 -10.26 -1.29 11.28
CA ILE A 219 -8.98 -2.00 11.24
C ILE A 219 -9.15 -3.30 10.45
N GLU A 220 -10.18 -4.09 10.77
CA GLU A 220 -10.46 -5.39 10.15
C GLU A 220 -10.70 -5.27 8.64
N GLU A 221 -11.41 -4.23 8.20
CA GLU A 221 -11.58 -3.91 6.78
C GLU A 221 -10.23 -3.67 6.09
N MET A 222 -9.31 -2.98 6.77
CA MET A 222 -8.00 -2.65 6.21
C MET A 222 -7.08 -3.86 6.08
N ILE A 223 -7.07 -4.74 7.11
CA ILE A 223 -6.17 -5.90 7.20
C ILE A 223 -6.77 -7.19 6.64
N GLY A 224 -8.10 -7.25 6.48
CA GLY A 224 -8.82 -8.40 5.91
C GLY A 224 -8.95 -9.62 6.83
N VAL A 225 -8.66 -9.47 8.12
CA VAL A 225 -8.76 -10.53 9.15
C VAL A 225 -9.25 -9.92 10.47
N PRO A 226 -9.82 -10.73 11.38
CA PRO A 226 -10.19 -10.27 12.71
C PRO A 226 -9.01 -9.67 13.48
N LEU A 227 -9.24 -8.58 14.23
CA LEU A 227 -8.18 -7.92 14.99
C LEU A 227 -7.63 -8.83 16.10
N GLU A 228 -8.48 -9.69 16.69
CA GLU A 228 -8.09 -10.63 17.73
C GLU A 228 -6.96 -11.57 17.30
N ASP A 229 -7.01 -12.05 16.05
CA ASP A 229 -6.00 -12.97 15.51
C ASP A 229 -4.60 -12.35 15.47
N VAL A 230 -4.54 -11.01 15.36
CA VAL A 230 -3.29 -10.25 15.38
C VAL A 230 -2.83 -10.01 16.82
N LEU A 231 -3.76 -9.74 17.75
CA LEU A 231 -3.45 -9.48 19.16
C LEU A 231 -3.00 -10.72 19.94
N LEU A 232 -3.34 -11.92 19.45
CA LEU A 232 -2.95 -13.20 20.06
C LEU A 232 -1.46 -13.55 19.84
N LEU A 233 -0.74 -12.79 19.03
CA LEU A 233 0.73 -12.84 18.93
C LEU A 233 1.34 -12.24 20.21
N LYS A 234 1.30 -13.00 21.30
CA LYS A 234 2.01 -12.71 22.56
C LYS A 234 3.32 -13.48 22.64
#